data_AF-A0A5B2YUU8-F1
#
_entry.id   AF-A0A5B2YUU8-F1
#
_cell.length_a   1.000
_cell.length_b   1.000
_cell.length_c   1.000
_cell.angle_alpha   90.00
_cell.angle_beta   90.00
_cell.angle_gamma   90.00
#
_symmetry.space_group_name_H-M   'P 1'
#
loop_
_entity.id
_entity.type
_entity.pdbx_description
1 polymer ?
#
loop_
_entity_poly.entity_id
_entity_poly.type
_entity_poly.pdbx_seq_one_letter_code
_entity_poly.pdbx_strand_id
1 'polypeptide(L)'
;MNKNLTIVYILCGILAVTGIVYFLVAYGEYEDWVELLSFGIQDETTEKQVEISLFIISGLIYFGIVIWLVKTRFIKKSPYIASILVSVALILTYIASRTVGVPIVGVEYYVGKLDMISKILQVVVIALSVVGLYKIHKSLHTLQA
;
A
#
# COMPACT_ATOMS: atom_id res chain seq x y z
N MET A 1 21.11 2.62 19.82
CA MET A 1 20.08 1.85 19.09
C MET A 1 20.76 1.05 17.98
N ASN A 2 20.55 -0.27 17.90
CA ASN A 2 21.19 -1.10 16.88
C ASN A 2 20.68 -0.68 15.48
N LYS A 3 21.58 -0.20 14.60
CA LYS A 3 21.23 0.39 13.29
C LYS A 3 20.34 -0.52 12.42
N ASN A 4 20.35 -1.83 12.69
CA ASN A 4 19.52 -2.82 11.99
C ASN A 4 18.05 -2.75 12.39
N LEU A 5 17.75 -2.49 13.67
CA LEU A 5 16.38 -2.33 14.17
C LEU A 5 15.77 -1.01 13.70
N THR A 6 16.59 0.05 13.58
CA THR A 6 16.13 1.37 13.11
C THR A 6 15.44 1.31 11.75
N ILE A 7 16.01 0.60 10.78
CA ILE A 7 15.43 0.49 9.43
C ILE A 7 14.05 -0.17 9.47
N VAL A 8 13.88 -1.20 10.30
CA VAL A 8 12.60 -1.91 10.38
C VAL A 8 11.54 -1.05 11.08
N TYR A 9 11.92 -0.26 12.09
CA TYR A 9 11.00 0.72 12.68
C TYR A 9 10.59 1.80 11.68
N ILE A 10 11.53 2.28 10.85
CA ILE A 10 11.22 3.21 9.75
C ILE A 10 10.23 2.55 8.77
N LEU A 11 10.48 1.30 8.36
CA LEU A 11 9.56 0.55 7.50
C LEU A 11 8.16 0.46 8.12
N CYS A 12 8.04 0.12 9.41
CA CYS A 12 6.75 0.09 10.10
C CYS A 12 6.05 1.46 10.08
N GLY A 13 6.79 2.54 10.31
CA GLY A 13 6.25 3.90 10.22
C GLY A 13 5.74 4.24 8.82
N ILE A 14 6.53 3.93 7.77
CA ILE A 14 6.12 4.17 6.38
C ILE A 14 4.91 3.32 6.00
N LEU A 15 4.85 2.04 6.39
CA LEU A 15 3.69 1.17 6.15
C LEU A 15 2.43 1.75 6.82
N ALA A 16 2.53 2.20 8.07
CA ALA A 16 1.40 2.82 8.79
C ALA A 16 0.94 4.10 8.10
N VAL A 17 1.87 5.00 7.73
CA VAL A 17 1.55 6.22 6.97
C VAL A 17 0.90 5.89 5.62
N THR A 18 1.40 4.87 4.92
CA THR A 18 0.81 4.40 3.66
C THR A 18 -0.63 3.94 3.87
N GLY A 19 -0.90 3.21 4.95
CA GLY A 19 -2.25 2.80 5.32
C GLY A 19 -3.19 3.97 5.61
N ILE A 20 -2.70 5.00 6.31
CA ILE A 20 -3.46 6.23 6.56
C ILE A 20 -3.78 6.95 5.24
N VAL A 21 -2.79 7.10 4.36
CA VAL A 21 -3.00 7.73 3.05
C VAL A 21 -4.06 6.99 2.25
N TYR A 22 -4.07 5.65 2.29
CA TYR A 22 -5.12 4.86 1.64
C TYR A 22 -6.52 5.11 2.19
N PHE A 23 -6.68 5.28 3.50
CA PHE A 23 -7.98 5.69 4.06
C PHE A 23 -8.37 7.11 3.65
N LEU A 24 -7.41 8.03 3.52
CA LEU A 24 -7.69 9.38 3.02
C LEU A 24 -8.11 9.38 1.54
N VAL A 25 -7.50 8.54 0.71
CA VAL A 25 -7.92 8.35 -0.69
C VAL A 25 -9.33 7.77 -0.72
N ALA A 26 -9.60 6.70 0.03
CA ALA A 26 -10.94 6.11 0.13
C ALA A 26 -12.01 7.12 0.59
N TYR A 27 -11.65 8.03 1.49
CA TYR A 27 -12.54 9.09 1.95
C TYR A 27 -12.84 10.09 0.83
N GLY A 28 -11.83 10.45 0.01
CA GLY A 28 -12.05 11.27 -1.19
C GLY A 28 -13.03 10.62 -2.17
N GLU A 29 -12.81 9.34 -2.49
CA GLU A 29 -13.72 8.58 -3.37
C GLU A 29 -15.14 8.46 -2.81
N TYR A 30 -15.28 8.42 -1.48
CA TYR A 30 -16.58 8.39 -0.81
C TYR A 30 -17.33 9.72 -0.95
N GLU A 31 -16.64 10.86 -0.81
CA GLU A 31 -17.26 12.17 -1.03
C GLU A 31 -17.75 12.31 -2.48
N ASP A 32 -16.91 11.92 -3.45
CA ASP A 32 -17.27 11.90 -4.88
C ASP A 32 -18.48 10.98 -5.13
N TRP A 33 -18.51 9.80 -4.50
CA TRP A 33 -19.64 8.88 -4.59
C TRP A 33 -20.95 9.48 -4.07
N VAL A 34 -20.92 10.17 -2.93
CA VAL A 34 -22.09 10.83 -2.33
C VAL A 34 -22.56 11.99 -3.22
N GLU A 35 -21.64 12.75 -3.80
CA GLU A 35 -21.95 13.82 -4.74
C GLU A 35 -22.64 13.28 -6.00
N LEU A 36 -22.11 12.23 -6.62
CA LEU A 36 -22.71 11.59 -7.80
C LEU A 36 -24.13 11.05 -7.53
N LEU A 37 -24.36 10.46 -6.36
CA LEU A 37 -25.68 10.03 -5.92
C LEU A 37 -26.66 11.20 -5.82
N SER A 38 -26.20 12.35 -5.34
CA SER A 38 -27.03 13.56 -5.22
C SER A 38 -27.48 14.09 -6.60
N PHE A 39 -26.67 13.88 -7.63
CA PHE A 39 -26.99 14.21 -9.02
C PHE A 39 -27.77 13.12 -9.76
N GLY A 40 -28.00 11.95 -9.14
CA GLY A 40 -28.75 10.84 -9.73
C GLY A 40 -27.99 10.07 -10.82
N ILE A 41 -26.65 10.18 -10.85
CA ILE A 41 -25.79 9.46 -11.81
C ILE A 41 -25.53 8.05 -11.27
N GLN A 42 -25.95 7.01 -12.00
CA GLN A 42 -25.84 5.60 -11.54
C GLN A 42 -24.60 4.85 -12.06
N ASP A 43 -24.16 5.06 -13.29
CA ASP A 43 -23.06 4.27 -13.86
C ASP A 43 -21.73 4.49 -13.11
N GLU A 44 -21.37 5.74 -12.80
CA GLU A 44 -20.13 6.05 -12.08
C GLU A 44 -20.17 5.66 -10.59
N THR A 45 -21.36 5.46 -10.00
CA THR A 45 -21.47 5.11 -8.57
C THR A 45 -20.97 3.70 -8.25
N THR A 46 -21.08 2.76 -9.19
CA THR A 46 -20.55 1.40 -8.99
C THR A 46 -19.03 1.39 -9.02
N GLU A 47 -18.44 2.19 -9.90
CA GLU A 47 -16.98 2.34 -10.04
C GLU A 47 -16.38 2.85 -8.72
N LYS A 48 -16.98 3.91 -8.17
CA LYS A 48 -16.55 4.50 -6.89
C LYS A 48 -16.65 3.54 -5.71
N GLN A 49 -17.69 2.72 -5.63
CA GLN A 49 -17.79 1.71 -4.56
C GLN A 49 -16.65 0.68 -4.59
N VAL A 50 -16.22 0.29 -5.80
CA VAL A 50 -15.09 -0.64 -5.97
C VAL A 50 -13.77 0.03 -5.58
N GLU A 51 -13.55 1.29 -5.98
CA GLU A 51 -12.37 2.07 -5.61
C GLU A 51 -12.28 2.27 -4.09
N ILE A 52 -13.36 2.72 -3.45
CA ILE A 52 -13.46 2.87 -1.99
C ILE A 52 -13.08 1.56 -1.29
N SER A 53 -13.67 0.44 -1.72
CA SER A 53 -13.41 -0.87 -1.15
C SER A 53 -11.95 -1.29 -1.31
N LEU A 54 -11.38 -1.10 -2.51
CA LEU A 54 -9.98 -1.41 -2.80
C LEU A 54 -9.05 -0.61 -1.88
N PHE A 55 -9.30 0.68 -1.69
CA PHE A 55 -8.46 1.55 -0.87
C PHE A 55 -8.59 1.26 0.62
N ILE A 56 -9.79 0.98 1.13
CA ILE A 56 -10.00 0.54 2.53
C ILE A 56 -9.25 -0.76 2.79
N ILE A 57 -9.42 -1.76 1.93
CA ILE A 57 -8.76 -3.08 2.08
C ILE A 57 -7.24 -2.90 2.01
N SER A 58 -6.75 -2.07 1.09
CA SER A 58 -5.32 -1.77 0.97
C SER A 58 -4.78 -1.16 2.26
N GLY A 59 -5.48 -0.17 2.84
CA GLY A 59 -5.13 0.44 4.12
C GLY A 59 -5.01 -0.61 5.24
N LEU A 60 -6.03 -1.46 5.37
CA LEU A 60 -6.06 -2.54 6.36
C LEU A 60 -4.91 -3.55 6.17
N ILE A 61 -4.57 -3.90 4.92
CA ILE A 61 -3.44 -4.80 4.62
C ILE A 61 -2.13 -4.19 5.11
N TYR A 62 -1.88 -2.90 4.86
CA TYR A 62 -0.66 -2.23 5.34
C TYR A 62 -0.56 -2.26 6.87
N PHE A 63 -1.64 -1.98 7.60
CA PHE A 63 -1.67 -2.12 9.06
C PHE A 63 -1.46 -3.57 9.52
N GLY A 64 -2.08 -4.53 8.82
CA GLY A 64 -1.90 -5.96 9.08
C GLY A 64 -0.43 -6.38 8.94
N ILE A 65 0.29 -5.86 7.94
CA ILE A 65 1.71 -6.12 7.74
C ILE A 65 2.55 -5.51 8.88
N VAL A 66 2.21 -4.31 9.36
CA VAL A 66 2.89 -3.71 10.54
C VAL A 66 2.74 -4.61 11.76
N ILE A 67 1.52 -5.06 12.05
CA ILE A 67 1.24 -5.99 13.15
C ILE A 67 2.03 -7.29 12.96
N TRP A 68 2.12 -7.81 11.74
CA TRP A 68 2.86 -9.03 11.44
C TRP A 68 4.37 -8.87 11.66
N LEU A 69 4.97 -7.76 11.24
CA LEU A 69 6.37 -7.42 11.49
C LEU A 69 6.67 -7.38 12.99
N VAL A 70 5.84 -6.68 13.77
CA VAL A 70 6.00 -6.57 15.23
C VAL A 70 5.85 -7.94 15.92
N LYS A 71 4.80 -8.70 15.58
CA LYS A 71 4.53 -10.02 16.16
C LYS A 71 5.66 -11.03 15.88
N THR A 72 6.29 -10.94 14.72
CA THR A 72 7.43 -11.79 14.35
C THR A 72 8.77 -11.25 14.82
N ARG A 73 8.79 -10.20 15.66
CA ARG A 73 10.01 -9.53 16.15
C ARG A 73 10.98 -9.19 15.02
N PHE A 74 10.46 -8.86 13.84
CA PHE A 74 11.22 -8.40 12.67
C PHE A 74 12.18 -9.42 12.03
N ILE A 75 12.21 -10.68 12.48
CA ILE A 75 13.18 -11.69 12.01
C ILE A 75 12.68 -12.55 10.85
N LYS A 76 11.36 -12.62 10.61
CA LYS A 76 10.78 -13.45 9.55
C LYS A 76 10.83 -12.71 8.22
N LYS A 77 11.18 -13.41 7.14
CA LYS A 77 11.22 -12.84 5.77
C LYS A 77 9.82 -12.57 5.19
N SER A 78 8.81 -13.33 5.61
CA SER A 78 7.47 -13.30 4.99
C SER A 78 6.78 -11.92 5.00
N PRO A 79 6.82 -11.10 6.08
CA PRO A 79 6.13 -9.81 6.05
C PRO A 79 6.79 -8.80 5.10
N TYR A 80 8.11 -8.91 4.90
CA TYR A 80 8.85 -8.09 3.94
C TYR A 80 8.51 -8.48 2.49
N ILE A 81 8.38 -9.77 2.20
CA ILE A 81 7.94 -10.24 0.88
C ILE A 81 6.49 -9.80 0.62
N ALA A 82 5.61 -9.94 1.62
CA ALA A 82 4.21 -9.51 1.52
C ALA A 82 4.09 -8.00 1.23
N SER A 83 4.85 -7.15 1.92
CA SER A 83 4.85 -5.70 1.65
C SER A 83 5.32 -5.38 0.22
N ILE A 84 6.36 -6.05 -0.29
CA ILE A 84 6.81 -5.88 -1.67
C ILE A 84 5.68 -6.25 -2.64
N LEU A 85 5.09 -7.44 -2.48
CA LEU A 85 4.06 -7.94 -3.40
C LEU A 85 2.81 -7.04 -3.40
N VAL A 86 2.35 -6.61 -2.23
CA VAL A 86 1.20 -5.72 -2.09
C VAL A 86 1.49 -4.35 -2.73
N SER A 87 2.66 -3.77 -2.47
CA SER A 87 3.04 -2.48 -3.06
C SER A 87 3.18 -2.58 -4.59
N VAL A 88 3.81 -3.64 -5.11
CA VAL A 88 3.93 -3.85 -6.56
C VAL A 88 2.55 -4.02 -7.19
N ALA A 89 1.68 -4.85 -6.61
CA ALA A 89 0.33 -5.07 -7.12
C ALA A 89 -0.45 -3.74 -7.21
N LEU A 90 -0.42 -2.92 -6.15
CA LEU A 90 -1.14 -1.64 -6.11
C LEU A 90 -0.55 -0.56 -7.05
N ILE A 91 0.77 -0.60 -7.30
CA ILE A 91 1.38 0.25 -8.34
C ILE A 91 0.91 -0.20 -9.73
N LEU A 92 0.91 -1.51 -10.00
CA LEU A 92 0.47 -2.04 -11.28
C LEU A 92 -1.02 -1.78 -11.54
N THR A 93 -1.87 -1.96 -10.53
CA THR A 93 -3.31 -1.62 -10.62
C THR A 93 -3.50 -0.15 -10.96
N TYR A 94 -2.73 0.75 -10.33
CA TYR A 94 -2.79 2.18 -10.66
C TYR A 94 -2.32 2.46 -12.09
N ILE A 95 -1.19 1.89 -12.52
CA ILE A 95 -0.74 2.06 -13.92
C ILE A 95 -1.81 1.54 -14.89
N ALA A 96 -2.45 0.41 -14.57
CA ALA A 96 -3.53 -0.14 -15.38
C ALA A 96 -4.73 0.81 -15.45
N SER A 97 -5.16 1.40 -14.32
CA SER A 97 -6.27 2.36 -14.32
C SER A 97 -5.99 3.62 -15.14
N ARG A 98 -4.71 3.96 -15.34
CA ARG A 98 -4.29 5.13 -16.16
C ARG A 98 -4.01 4.85 -17.63
N THR A 99 -3.88 3.59 -18.05
CA THR A 99 -3.39 3.25 -19.40
C THR A 99 -4.36 2.42 -20.20
N VAL A 100 -4.86 1.34 -19.62
CA VAL A 100 -5.74 0.37 -20.29
C VAL A 100 -7.12 0.28 -19.66
N GLY A 101 -7.26 0.85 -18.46
CA GLY A 101 -8.43 0.79 -17.63
C GLY A 101 -8.48 -0.50 -16.81
N VAL A 102 -9.10 -0.43 -15.64
CA VAL A 102 -9.35 -1.60 -14.79
C VAL A 102 -10.79 -2.05 -15.01
N PRO A 103 -11.09 -3.36 -15.09
CA PRO A 103 -12.47 -3.82 -15.19
C PRO A 103 -13.33 -3.20 -14.08
N ILE A 104 -14.55 -2.77 -14.44
CA ILE A 104 -15.51 -2.08 -13.55
C ILE A 104 -15.16 -0.62 -13.24
N VAL A 105 -13.89 -0.21 -13.25
CA VAL A 105 -13.46 1.16 -12.91
C VAL A 105 -13.16 2.02 -14.14
N GLY A 106 -12.86 1.39 -15.28
CA GLY A 106 -12.53 2.11 -16.50
C GLY A 106 -11.15 2.79 -16.45
N VAL A 107 -10.96 3.82 -17.28
CA VAL A 107 -9.72 4.59 -17.39
C VAL A 107 -9.89 5.91 -16.64
N GLU A 108 -9.07 6.13 -15.62
CA GLU A 108 -9.05 7.40 -14.90
C GLU A 108 -7.99 8.35 -15.52
N TYR A 109 -8.40 9.54 -15.95
CA TYR A 109 -7.48 10.50 -16.58
C TYR A 109 -6.81 11.48 -15.60
N TYR A 110 -7.36 11.66 -14.40
CA TYR A 110 -6.86 12.65 -13.43
C TYR A 110 -6.03 12.03 -12.30
N VAL A 111 -4.77 12.44 -12.18
CA VAL A 111 -3.88 11.97 -11.10
C VAL A 111 -4.10 12.80 -9.83
N GLY A 112 -4.69 12.17 -8.81
CA GLY A 112 -4.84 12.77 -7.49
C GLY A 112 -3.50 12.96 -6.78
N LYS A 113 -3.40 14.03 -5.97
CA LYS A 113 -2.20 14.28 -5.16
C LYS A 113 -1.93 13.15 -4.17
N LEU A 114 -2.98 12.62 -3.54
CA LEU A 114 -2.86 11.52 -2.59
C LEU A 114 -2.46 10.20 -3.28
N ASP A 115 -2.90 9.96 -4.51
CA ASP A 115 -2.49 8.79 -5.29
C ASP A 115 -1.00 8.81 -5.54
N MET A 116 -0.47 9.94 -6.01
CA MET A 116 0.96 10.10 -6.26
C MET A 116 1.79 9.92 -4.98
N ILE A 117 1.34 10.49 -3.86
CA ILE A 117 1.99 10.30 -2.55
C ILE A 117 1.99 8.82 -2.16
N SER A 118 0.86 8.11 -2.35
CA SER A 118 0.77 6.69 -2.05
C SER A 118 1.78 5.87 -2.85
N LYS A 119 2.03 6.21 -4.13
CA LYS A 119 2.99 5.48 -4.98
C LYS A 119 4.44 5.72 -4.58
N ILE A 120 4.77 6.96 -4.21
CA ILE A 120 6.10 7.30 -3.69
C ILE A 120 6.35 6.50 -2.41
N LEU A 121 5.39 6.48 -1.48
CA LEU A 121 5.51 5.70 -0.25
C LEU A 121 5.66 4.19 -0.54
N GLN A 122 4.93 3.65 -1.51
CA GLN A 122 5.05 2.25 -1.93
C GLN A 122 6.44 1.91 -2.48
N VAL A 123 7.04 2.78 -3.28
CA VAL A 123 8.43 2.60 -3.75
C VAL A 123 9.40 2.59 -2.56
N VAL A 124 9.20 3.46 -1.58
CA VAL A 124 10.01 3.47 -0.34
C VAL A 124 9.79 2.18 0.47
N VAL A 125 8.56 1.68 0.59
CA VAL A 125 8.25 0.40 1.23
C VAL A 125 9.02 -0.73 0.56
N ILE A 126 8.98 -0.82 -0.78
CA ILE A 126 9.70 -1.85 -1.55
C ILE A 126 11.19 -1.77 -1.25
N ALA A 127 11.79 -0.58 -1.34
CA ALA A 127 13.22 -0.38 -1.09
C ALA A 127 13.63 -0.81 0.34
N LEU A 128 12.89 -0.36 1.36
CA LEU A 128 13.14 -0.70 2.75
C LEU A 128 12.93 -2.19 3.02
N SER A 129 11.94 -2.82 2.40
CA SER A 129 11.67 -4.26 2.54
C SER A 129 12.77 -5.11 1.92
N VAL A 130 13.31 -4.72 0.76
CA VAL A 130 14.47 -5.38 0.14
C VAL A 130 15.70 -5.27 1.06
N VAL A 131 15.96 -4.09 1.63
CA VAL A 131 17.06 -3.91 2.59
C VAL A 131 16.86 -4.78 3.85
N GLY A 132 15.62 -4.86 4.36
CA GLY A 132 15.28 -5.73 5.49
C GLY A 132 15.56 -7.20 5.20
N LEU A 133 15.16 -7.69 4.03
CA LEU A 133 15.42 -9.06 3.58
C LEU A 133 16.91 -9.37 3.46
N TYR A 134 17.68 -8.46 2.85
CA TYR A 134 19.13 -8.62 2.71
C TYR A 134 19.82 -8.76 4.07
N LYS A 135 19.42 -7.94 5.06
CA LYS A 135 19.97 -8.00 6.41
C LYS A 135 19.64 -9.30 7.14
N ILE A 136 18.40 -9.78 7.04
CA ILE A 136 17.99 -11.08 7.63
C ILE A 136 18.79 -12.22 7.02
N HIS A 137 18.99 -12.19 5.70
CA HIS A 137 19.79 -13.22 5.02
C HIS A 137 21.25 -13.21 5.48
N LYS A 138 21.86 -12.03 5.59
CA LYS A 138 23.24 -11.88 6.07
C LYS A 138 23.39 -12.38 7.52
N SER A 139 22.46 -12.06 8.42
CA SER A 139 22.56 -12.51 9.81
C SER A 139 22.42 -14.03 9.96
N LEU A 140 21.68 -14.68 9.06
CA LEU A 140 21.55 -16.13 9.06
C LEU A 140 22.88 -16.82 8.69
N HIS A 141 23.60 -16.29 7.69
CA HIS A 141 24.90 -16.82 7.28
C HIS A 141 25.99 -16.66 8.34
N THR A 142 26.00 -15.54 9.08
CA THR A 142 26.99 -15.32 10.16
C THR A 142 26.80 -16.26 11.36
N LEU A 143 25.59 -16.81 11.55
CA LEU A 143 25.32 -17.78 12.63
C LEU A 143 25.67 -19.22 12.24
N GLN A 144 25.97 -19.47 10.97
CA GLN A 144 26.29 -20.80 10.43
C GLN A 144 27.80 -20.96 10.11
N ALA A 145 28.60 -19.91 10.29
CA ALA A 145 30.05 -19.90 10.16
C ALA A 145 30.70 -19.86 11.53
#